data_AF-A0A7W0DUD5-F1
#
_entry.id   AF-A0A7W0DUD5-F1
#
_cell.length_a   1.000
_cell.length_b   1.000
_cell.length_c   1.000
_cell.angle_alpha   90.00
_cell.angle_beta   90.00
_cell.angle_gamma   90.00
#
_symmetry.space_group_name_H-M   'P 1'
#
loop_
_entity.id
_entity.type
_entity.pdbx_description
1 polymer ?
#
loop_
_entity_poly.entity_id
_entity_poly.type
_entity_poly.pdbx_seq_one_letter_code
_entity_poly.pdbx_strand_id
1 'polypeptide(L)'
;MIIMENYGTIWVCVDCLMHHANGECGSCNGLYGPHDEEPLSAIEAPYTVAMGMAYEEHAEDCETRIQGGAPDNYECDCETNTYSTSQCEGCGSWLHGERHAMTLFKD
;
A
#
# COMPACT_ATOMS: atom_id res chain seq x y z
N MET A 1 -18.49 -14.98 8.94
CA MET A 1 -18.06 -13.58 8.95
C MET A 1 -16.60 -13.61 9.33
N ILE A 2 -15.70 -13.46 8.36
CA ILE A 2 -14.27 -13.33 8.62
C ILE A 2 -14.10 -11.95 9.27
N ILE A 3 -13.50 -11.89 10.45
CA ILE A 3 -13.20 -10.62 11.12
C ILE A 3 -11.82 -10.24 10.59
N MET A 4 -11.77 -9.35 9.60
CA MET A 4 -10.50 -8.80 9.13
C MET A 4 -10.00 -7.81 10.17
N GLU A 5 -8.88 -8.12 10.82
CA GLU A 5 -8.23 -7.23 11.79
C GLU A 5 -7.29 -6.27 11.03
N ASN A 6 -7.47 -4.96 11.21
CA ASN A 6 -6.54 -3.97 10.67
C ASN A 6 -5.19 -4.11 11.39
N TYR A 7 -4.15 -4.47 10.64
CA TYR A 7 -2.80 -4.70 11.14
C TYR A 7 -1.89 -3.47 10.97
N GLY A 8 -2.36 -2.44 10.26
CA GLY A 8 -1.70 -1.15 10.12
C GLY A 8 -1.43 -0.74 8.67
N THR A 9 -0.78 0.41 8.54
CA THR A 9 -0.36 0.96 7.24
C THR A 9 0.98 0.38 6.80
N ILE A 10 1.06 0.01 5.53
CA ILE A 10 2.32 -0.29 4.84
C ILE A 10 2.61 0.76 3.75
N TRP A 11 3.88 1.00 3.48
CA TRP A 11 4.40 1.97 2.52
C TRP A 11 5.04 1.24 1.34
N VAL A 12 4.35 1.26 0.20
CA VAL A 12 4.74 0.50 -0.98
C VAL A 12 5.22 1.43 -2.10
N CYS A 13 6.05 0.93 -3.02
CA CYS A 13 6.43 1.68 -4.21
C CYS A 13 5.24 1.85 -5.19
N VAL A 14 5.35 2.82 -6.10
CA VAL A 14 4.36 3.05 -7.16
C VAL A 14 4.07 1.80 -7.99
N ASP A 15 5.08 0.96 -8.23
CA ASP A 15 4.89 -0.29 -8.98
C ASP A 15 3.95 -1.24 -8.23
N CYS A 16 4.16 -1.44 -6.91
CA CYS A 16 3.26 -2.24 -6.08
C CYS A 16 1.83 -1.68 -6.06
N LEU A 17 1.68 -0.35 -5.92
CA LEU A 17 0.37 0.30 -5.95
C LEU A 17 -0.35 0.05 -7.29
N MET A 18 0.33 0.30 -8.41
CA MET A 18 -0.26 0.20 -9.75
C MET A 18 -0.60 -1.24 -10.12
N HIS A 19 0.27 -2.19 -9.80
CA HIS A 19 -0.01 -3.61 -10.03
C HIS A 19 -1.22 -4.08 -9.22
N HIS A 20 -1.34 -3.67 -7.95
CA HIS A 20 -2.51 -3.98 -7.13
C HIS A 20 -3.79 -3.32 -7.68
N ALA A 21 -3.72 -2.04 -8.05
CA ALA A 21 -4.85 -1.30 -8.62
C ALA A 21 -5.39 -1.91 -9.92
N ASN A 22 -4.48 -2.41 -10.77
CA ASN A 22 -4.83 -3.05 -12.04
C ASN A 22 -5.24 -4.53 -11.90
N GLY A 23 -5.12 -5.11 -10.71
CA GLY A 23 -5.35 -6.54 -10.50
C GLY A 23 -4.36 -7.42 -11.27
N GLU A 24 -3.17 -6.90 -11.57
CA GLU A 24 -2.11 -7.65 -12.25
C GLU A 24 -1.50 -8.62 -11.24
N CYS A 25 -1.97 -9.88 -11.23
CA CYS A 25 -1.41 -10.94 -10.38
C CYS A 25 -0.56 -11.94 -11.18
N GLY A 26 0.66 -12.19 -10.69
CA GLY A 26 1.36 -13.49 -10.74
C GLY A 26 1.66 -14.17 -12.08
N SER A 27 1.41 -13.55 -13.24
CA SER A 27 1.58 -14.19 -14.55
C SER A 27 2.71 -13.63 -15.41
N CYS A 28 3.84 -13.24 -14.82
CA CYS A 28 5.10 -13.21 -15.57
C CYS A 28 5.70 -14.62 -15.78
N ASN A 29 5.00 -15.67 -15.33
CA ASN A 29 5.33 -17.05 -15.66
C ASN A 29 5.01 -17.36 -17.12
N GLY A 30 5.99 -17.20 -18.02
CA GLY A 30 5.92 -17.91 -19.30
C GLY A 30 6.99 -17.65 -20.35
N LEU A 31 7.58 -16.45 -20.44
CA LEU A 31 8.44 -16.12 -21.60
C LEU A 31 9.72 -15.31 -21.30
N TYR A 32 9.81 -14.59 -20.17
CA TYR A 32 10.87 -13.58 -19.99
C TYR A 32 11.71 -13.70 -18.69
N GLY A 33 11.53 -14.76 -17.91
CA GLY A 33 12.33 -15.04 -16.70
C GLY A 33 11.67 -14.58 -15.39
N PRO A 34 12.24 -14.94 -14.24
CA PRO A 34 11.79 -14.43 -12.94
C PRO A 34 12.06 -12.92 -12.89
N HIS A 35 11.06 -12.14 -12.54
CA HIS A 35 11.27 -10.74 -12.18
C HIS A 35 11.73 -10.73 -10.72
N ASP A 36 12.89 -10.10 -10.44
CA ASP A 36 13.56 -10.21 -9.15
C ASP A 36 12.79 -9.57 -7.97
N GLU A 37 11.66 -8.90 -8.22
CA GLU A 37 10.85 -8.23 -7.19
C GLU A 37 9.36 -8.22 -7.62
N GLU A 38 8.65 -9.35 -7.42
CA GLU A 38 7.21 -9.40 -7.74
C GLU A 38 6.43 -8.41 -6.84
N PRO A 39 5.48 -7.64 -7.39
CA PRO A 39 4.65 -6.71 -6.62
C PRO A 39 3.99 -7.39 -5.41
N LEU A 40 4.05 -6.76 -4.23
CA LEU A 40 3.51 -7.27 -2.97
C LEU A 40 4.04 -8.65 -2.52
N SER A 41 5.13 -9.16 -3.12
CA SER A 41 5.70 -10.48 -2.83
C SER A 41 6.25 -10.66 -1.41
N ALA A 42 6.52 -9.56 -0.69
CA ALA A 42 6.91 -9.62 0.72
C ALA A 42 5.70 -9.80 1.66
N ILE A 43 4.47 -9.68 1.15
CA ILE A 43 3.24 -9.87 1.91
C ILE A 43 2.77 -11.32 1.74
N GLU A 44 2.91 -12.11 2.79
CA GLU A 44 2.52 -13.53 2.81
C GLU A 44 1.17 -13.74 3.52
N ALA A 45 0.57 -14.91 3.32
CA ALA A 45 -0.60 -15.33 4.09
C ALA A 45 -0.28 -15.29 5.61
N PRO A 46 -1.25 -14.92 6.47
CA PRO A 46 -2.68 -14.74 6.20
C PRO A 46 -3.08 -13.27 5.97
N TYR A 47 -2.19 -12.45 5.37
CA TYR A 47 -2.46 -11.03 5.20
C TYR A 47 -3.08 -10.70 3.83
N THR A 48 -3.96 -9.71 3.83
CA THR A 48 -4.55 -9.10 2.63
C THR A 48 -4.29 -7.60 2.63
N VAL A 49 -4.33 -6.97 1.46
CA VAL A 49 -3.98 -5.56 1.27
C VAL A 49 -5.14 -4.82 0.61
N ALA A 50 -5.41 -3.60 1.05
CA ALA A 50 -6.27 -2.65 0.35
C ALA A 50 -5.53 -1.33 0.10
N MET A 51 -5.87 -0.62 -0.97
CA MET A 51 -5.32 0.70 -1.24
C MET A 51 -5.79 1.74 -0.22
N GLY A 52 -4.91 2.69 0.09
CA GLY A 52 -5.17 3.78 1.01
C GLY A 52 -4.85 3.43 2.46
N MET A 53 -4.86 4.47 3.29
CA MET A 53 -4.61 4.40 4.72
C MET A 53 -5.93 4.18 5.46
N ALA A 54 -5.93 3.35 6.50
CA ALA A 54 -7.10 3.19 7.35
C ALA A 54 -7.45 4.52 8.04
N TYR A 55 -8.74 4.75 8.27
CA TYR A 55 -9.21 6.00 8.87
C TYR A 55 -8.56 6.30 10.23
N GLU A 56 -8.32 5.29 11.07
CA GLU A 56 -7.70 5.48 12.38
C GLU A 56 -6.19 5.82 12.32
N GLU A 57 -5.53 5.47 11.21
CA GLU A 57 -4.08 5.61 11.01
C GLU A 57 -3.68 7.01 10.52
N HIS A 58 -4.65 7.80 10.03
CA HIS A 58 -4.42 9.20 9.69
C HIS A 58 -3.99 9.99 10.91
N ALA A 59 -3.10 10.99 10.75
CA ALA A 59 -2.68 11.86 11.85
C ALA A 59 -3.90 12.51 12.56
N GLU A 60 -3.80 12.76 13.87
CA GLU A 60 -4.92 13.30 14.66
C GLU A 60 -5.42 14.66 14.16
N ASP A 61 -4.55 15.43 13.52
CA ASP A 61 -4.82 16.73 12.91
C ASP A 61 -5.19 16.65 11.42
N CYS A 62 -5.25 15.46 10.83
CA CYS A 62 -5.68 15.25 9.46
C CYS A 62 -7.17 15.60 9.31
N GLU A 63 -7.52 16.45 8.33
CA GLU A 63 -8.92 16.85 8.11
C GLU A 63 -9.81 15.66 7.73
N THR A 64 -9.29 14.70 6.95
CA THR A 64 -9.99 13.45 6.65
C THR A 64 -10.42 12.74 7.94
N ARG A 65 -9.52 12.66 8.93
CA ARG A 65 -9.80 12.08 10.25
C ARG A 65 -10.76 12.95 11.05
N ILE A 66 -10.53 14.25 11.12
CA ILE A 66 -11.36 15.16 11.95
C ILE A 66 -12.81 15.23 11.45
N GLN A 67 -13.00 15.32 10.13
CA GLN A 67 -14.30 15.61 9.53
C GLN A 67 -15.04 14.35 9.04
N GLY A 68 -14.41 13.18 9.10
CA GLY A 68 -14.98 11.92 8.61
C GLY A 68 -14.99 11.81 7.08
N GLY A 69 -14.17 12.62 6.40
CA GLY A 69 -14.05 12.71 4.96
C GLY A 69 -13.31 13.98 4.54
N ALA A 70 -12.56 13.90 3.44
CA ALA A 70 -11.96 15.07 2.83
C ALA A 70 -13.04 15.94 2.16
N PRO A 71 -13.04 17.27 2.33
CA PRO A 71 -13.78 18.17 1.45
C PRO A 71 -13.48 17.89 -0.03
N ASP A 72 -14.44 18.11 -0.94
CA ASP A 72 -14.30 17.82 -2.39
C ASP A 72 -13.07 18.49 -3.07
N ASN A 73 -12.44 19.45 -2.40
CA ASN A 73 -11.28 20.21 -2.84
C ASN A 73 -10.05 20.07 -1.92
N TYR A 74 -10.06 19.11 -1.00
CA TYR A 74 -8.96 18.83 -0.09
C TYR A 74 -8.23 17.57 -0.52
N GLU A 75 -7.02 17.74 -1.06
CA GLU A 75 -6.10 16.64 -1.28
C GLU A 75 -5.29 16.43 0.01
N CYS A 76 -5.61 15.37 0.75
CA CYS A 76 -4.78 14.94 1.87
C CYS A 76 -3.55 14.21 1.32
N ASP A 77 -2.37 14.83 1.38
CA ASP A 77 -1.12 14.18 1.01
C ASP A 77 -0.59 13.22 2.10
N CYS A 78 -1.47 12.76 2.99
CA CYS A 78 -1.16 11.86 4.08
C CYS A 78 -0.88 10.42 3.63
N GLU A 79 -1.31 10.07 2.42
CA GLU A 79 -1.14 8.73 1.84
C GLU A 79 0.07 8.63 0.90
N THR A 80 0.81 9.72 0.69
CA THR A 80 1.99 9.74 -0.18
C THR A 80 3.20 10.24 0.58
N ASN A 81 4.29 9.48 0.48
CA ASN A 81 5.62 9.95 0.86
C ASN A 81 6.41 10.17 -0.43
N THR A 82 6.52 11.44 -0.83
CA THR A 82 7.13 11.87 -2.11
C THR A 82 8.59 11.44 -2.28
N TYR A 83 9.30 11.15 -1.18
CA TYR A 83 10.64 10.56 -1.25
C TYR A 83 11.00 9.78 0.03
N SER A 84 11.16 8.47 -0.13
CA SER A 84 11.61 7.57 0.94
C SER A 84 12.89 6.85 0.57
N THR A 85 13.80 6.73 1.54
CA THR A 85 14.97 5.85 1.46
C THR A 85 14.74 4.50 2.15
N SER A 86 13.53 4.28 2.69
CA SER A 86 13.17 3.01 3.32
C SER A 86 12.87 1.93 2.27
N GLN A 87 13.11 0.69 2.67
CA GLN A 87 12.71 -0.48 1.89
C GLN A 87 11.20 -0.44 1.59
N CYS A 88 10.80 -0.83 0.39
CA CYS A 88 9.39 -1.02 0.04
C CYS A 88 8.82 -2.19 0.85
N GLU A 89 7.76 -1.94 1.62
CA GLU A 89 7.15 -2.98 2.48
C GLU A 89 6.33 -3.99 1.69
N GLY A 90 5.96 -3.66 0.44
CA GLY A 90 5.26 -4.56 -0.48
C GLY A 90 6.16 -5.59 -1.14
N CYS A 91 7.21 -5.16 -1.84
CA CYS A 91 8.09 -6.06 -2.61
C CYS A 91 9.49 -6.27 -2.00
N GLY A 92 9.84 -5.57 -0.92
CA GLY A 92 11.17 -5.67 -0.31
C GLY A 92 12.28 -4.90 -1.06
N SER A 93 11.97 -4.15 -2.10
CA SER A 93 12.98 -3.37 -2.86
C SER A 93 13.64 -2.29 -2.01
N TRP A 94 14.96 -2.12 -2.15
CA TRP A 94 15.72 -1.02 -1.50
C TRP A 94 15.80 0.25 -2.35
N LEU A 95 15.18 0.27 -3.53
CA LEU A 95 15.20 1.44 -4.41
C LEU A 95 14.47 2.62 -3.77
N HIS A 96 15.18 3.74 -3.61
CA HIS A 96 14.58 4.96 -3.09
C HIS A 96 13.56 5.54 -4.08
N GLY A 97 12.56 6.25 -3.56
CA GLY A 97 11.56 6.91 -4.38
C GLY A 97 10.28 7.18 -3.63
N GLU A 98 9.24 7.48 -4.37
CA GLU A 98 7.90 7.68 -3.83
C GLU A 98 7.37 6.41 -3.16
N ARG A 99 6.60 6.59 -2.09
CA ARG A 99 5.85 5.52 -1.41
C ARG A 99 4.41 5.92 -1.21
N HIS A 100 3.52 4.94 -1.28
CA HIS A 100 2.10 5.10 -1.09
C HIS A 100 1.62 4.21 0.05
N ALA A 101 0.69 4.74 0.85
CA ALA A 101 0.04 4.01 1.91
C ALA A 101 -0.92 2.95 1.34
N MET A 102 -0.83 1.75 1.89
CA MET A 102 -1.83 0.70 1.76
C MET A 102 -2.14 0.14 3.14
N THR A 103 -3.34 -0.40 3.34
CA THR A 103 -3.74 -0.99 4.61
C THR A 103 -3.56 -2.50 4.56
N LEU A 104 -2.88 -3.04 5.57
CA LEU A 104 -2.69 -4.48 5.75
C LEU A 104 -3.77 -5.02 6.69
N PHE A 105 -4.47 -6.06 6.27
CA PHE A 105 -5.46 -6.77 7.07
C PHE A 105 -5.00 -8.20 7.33
N LYS A 106 -5.35 -8.73 8.50
CA LYS A 106 -5.15 -10.14 8.83
C LYS A 106 -6.48 -10.88 8.73
N ASP A 107 -6.47 -12.01 8.01
CA ASP A 107 -7.61 -12.93 7.88
C ASP A 107 -7.91 -13.75 9.14
#